data_AF-A0AAX3IVZ3-F1
#
_entry.id   AF-A0AAX3IVZ3-F1
#
_cell.length_a   1.000
_cell.length_b   1.000
_cell.length_c   1.000
_cell.angle_alpha   90.00
_cell.angle_beta   90.00
_cell.angle_gamma   90.00
#
_symmetry.space_group_name_H-M   'P 1'
#
loop_
_entity.id
_entity.type
_entity.pdbx_description
1 polymer ?
#
loop_
_entity_poly.entity_id
_entity_poly.type
_entity_poly.pdbx_seq_one_letter_code
_entity_poly.pdbx_strand_id
1 'polypeptide(L)'
;MPSETLFTSTLSDGNMQFIALTPSELFMPCVMSCLMWCFLIQICLRRKTASLLLTTYLGISVAFTAHLSMHHAGIILGFFIAILAIDCDIEKINSNDWPQWIRNLNNRVMTLLGPKKTERYLRFFKILGLIFMLVSVYWTASASICDIRYDYSSSRAVASFIKTNHLEQYRWMAGWTRVSKNDTASNPEINKIIDKGGYCGGTDCIDYTSWYGSTLIDSAPYFDHTLLANAYKGRSYSSWEWCVDPYAGKKDIETWKSWGEPEFYDTLYQPFFFSDLGYDRNHYTKIKIAETKTPWKSTWSEGACEIYVRNDIYENVLHSPDPGIDWPDGATRR
;
A
#
# COMPACT_ATOMS: atom_id res chain seq x y z
N MET A 1 -0.94 -14.73 10.96
CA MET A 1 -0.25 -13.59 10.33
C MET A 1 1.23 -13.71 10.61
N PRO A 2 2.08 -13.67 9.59
CA PRO A 2 3.52 -13.53 9.78
C PRO A 2 3.80 -12.18 10.46
N SER A 3 4.41 -12.20 11.63
CA SER A 3 4.72 -11.01 12.44
C SER A 3 6.03 -10.33 12.00
N GLU A 4 6.78 -11.01 11.13
CA GLU A 4 8.12 -10.64 10.68
C GLU A 4 8.14 -9.81 9.39
N THR A 5 7.01 -9.24 9.00
CA THR A 5 6.89 -8.24 7.92
C THR A 5 7.88 -7.08 8.03
N LEU A 6 8.55 -6.97 9.18
CA LEU A 6 9.71 -6.12 9.48
C LEU A 6 11.04 -6.54 8.87
N PHE A 7 11.24 -7.84 8.69
CA PHE A 7 12.52 -8.44 8.35
C PHE A 7 12.48 -9.14 6.99
N THR A 8 11.29 -9.47 6.48
CA THR A 8 11.15 -10.16 5.20
C THR A 8 10.08 -9.51 4.32
N SER A 9 10.44 -9.19 3.08
CA SER A 9 9.51 -8.77 2.01
C SER A 9 8.96 -10.00 1.26
N THR A 10 8.56 -11.03 2.00
CA THR A 10 8.11 -12.32 1.45
C THR A 10 6.76 -12.24 0.78
N LEU A 11 6.02 -11.16 1.04
CA LEU A 11 4.70 -10.89 0.51
C LEU A 11 4.73 -9.59 -0.28
N SER A 12 4.23 -9.62 -1.52
CA SER A 12 3.98 -8.42 -2.32
C SER A 12 2.84 -7.59 -1.71
N ASP A 13 2.72 -6.33 -2.12
CA ASP A 13 1.64 -5.47 -1.66
C ASP A 13 0.30 -5.89 -2.30
N GLY A 14 -0.36 -6.86 -1.65
CA GLY A 14 -1.70 -7.32 -1.97
C GLY A 14 -2.58 -7.35 -0.72
N ASN A 15 -3.90 -7.35 -0.91
CA ASN A 15 -4.79 -7.63 0.22
C ASN A 15 -4.52 -9.06 0.70
N MET A 16 -4.37 -9.26 2.02
CA MET A 16 -4.01 -10.56 2.59
C MET A 16 -5.00 -11.68 2.21
N GLN A 17 -6.24 -11.32 1.93
CA GLN A 17 -7.30 -12.22 1.46
C GLN A 17 -7.08 -12.83 0.06
N PHE A 18 -6.21 -12.25 -0.78
CA PHE A 18 -5.89 -12.78 -2.12
C PHE A 18 -4.58 -13.57 -2.17
N ILE A 19 -3.80 -13.52 -1.09
CA ILE A 19 -2.47 -14.12 -1.04
C ILE A 19 -2.63 -15.60 -0.73
N ALA A 20 -2.36 -16.47 -1.71
CA ALA A 20 -2.01 -17.86 -1.43
C ALA A 20 -0.53 -17.94 -1.12
N LEU A 21 -0.22 -18.53 0.03
CA LEU A 21 1.14 -18.76 0.48
C LEU A 21 1.51 -20.22 0.27
N THR A 22 2.60 -20.47 -0.46
CA THR A 22 3.20 -21.79 -0.51
C THR A 22 3.95 -22.09 0.81
N PRO A 23 4.07 -23.36 1.21
CA PRO A 23 4.84 -23.72 2.40
C PRO A 23 6.30 -23.23 2.36
N SER A 24 6.91 -23.16 1.16
CA SER A 24 8.26 -22.61 0.97
C SER A 24 8.34 -21.12 1.25
N GLU A 25 7.33 -20.35 0.85
CA GLU A 25 7.26 -18.90 1.11
C GLU A 25 7.04 -18.60 2.60
N LEU A 26 6.43 -19.52 3.35
CA LEU A 26 6.17 -19.39 4.78
C LEU A 26 7.37 -19.75 5.67
N PHE A 27 8.34 -20.51 5.18
CA PHE A 27 9.38 -21.07 6.03
C PHE A 27 10.23 -19.99 6.73
N MET A 28 10.84 -19.09 5.96
CA MET A 28 11.67 -18.02 6.52
C MET A 28 10.85 -17.02 7.37
N PRO A 29 9.66 -16.60 6.92
CA PRO A 29 8.70 -15.87 7.75
C PRO A 29 8.45 -16.48 9.13
N CYS A 30 8.09 -17.76 9.15
CA CYS A 30 7.81 -18.49 10.39
C CYS A 30 9.02 -18.55 11.31
N VAL A 31 10.22 -18.81 10.78
CA VAL A 31 11.46 -18.84 11.58
C VAL A 31 11.72 -17.48 12.24
N MET A 32 11.67 -16.40 11.47
CA MET A 32 11.92 -15.05 11.99
C MET A 32 10.84 -14.61 12.97
N SER A 33 9.57 -14.89 12.67
CA SER A 33 8.44 -14.67 13.58
C SER A 33 8.66 -15.41 14.90
N CYS A 34 8.97 -16.70 14.87
CA CYS A 34 9.18 -17.50 16.09
C CYS A 34 10.31 -16.92 16.96
N LEU A 35 11.43 -16.52 16.37
CA LEU A 35 12.53 -15.91 17.11
C LEU A 35 12.11 -14.61 17.81
N MET A 36 11.37 -13.75 17.11
CA MET A 36 10.87 -12.49 17.67
C MET A 36 9.84 -12.74 18.78
N TRP A 37 8.90 -13.66 18.56
CA TRP A 37 7.90 -14.06 19.55
C TRP A 37 8.52 -14.65 20.81
N CYS A 38 9.53 -15.51 20.67
CA CYS A 38 10.25 -16.06 21.82
C CYS A 38 10.84 -14.95 22.69
N PHE A 39 11.42 -13.91 22.08
CA PHE A 39 11.99 -12.78 22.80
C PHE A 39 10.91 -11.92 23.48
N LEU A 40 9.87 -11.53 22.73
CA LEU A 40 8.78 -10.69 23.24
C LEU A 40 8.02 -11.39 24.37
N ILE A 41 7.60 -12.65 24.18
CA ILE A 41 6.89 -13.42 25.21
C ILE A 41 7.75 -13.57 26.46
N GLN A 42 9.04 -13.86 26.31
CA GLN A 42 9.94 -13.98 27.46
C GLN A 42 9.99 -12.69 28.28
N ILE A 43 10.07 -11.53 27.60
CA ILE A 43 10.03 -10.23 28.27
C ILE A 43 8.67 -10.04 28.96
N CYS A 44 7.57 -10.22 28.23
CA CYS A 44 6.24 -9.97 28.77
C CYS A 44 5.86 -10.92 29.92
N LEU A 45 6.33 -12.18 29.90
CA LEU A 45 6.11 -13.13 31.00
C LEU A 45 6.78 -12.66 32.28
N ARG A 46 8.02 -12.14 32.19
CA ARG A 46 8.71 -11.57 33.36
C ARG A 46 8.01 -10.32 33.89
N ARG A 47 7.35 -9.55 33.01
CA ARG A 47 6.67 -8.29 33.32
C ARG A 47 5.19 -8.48 33.66
N LYS A 48 4.69 -9.72 33.53
CA LYS A 48 3.28 -10.09 33.70
C LYS A 48 2.33 -9.38 32.72
N THR A 49 2.84 -8.97 31.57
CA THR A 49 2.12 -8.30 30.47
C THR A 49 1.83 -9.24 29.30
N ALA A 50 2.18 -10.54 29.40
CA ALA A 50 2.01 -11.50 28.30
C ALA A 50 0.56 -11.59 27.80
N SER A 51 -0.44 -11.44 28.68
CA SER A 51 -1.84 -11.40 28.29
C SER A 51 -2.14 -10.21 27.37
N LEU A 52 -1.60 -9.02 27.67
CA LEU A 52 -1.75 -7.83 26.84
C LEU A 52 -1.17 -8.06 25.44
N LEU A 53 0.06 -8.59 25.36
CA LEU A 53 0.67 -8.93 24.07
C LEU A 53 -0.20 -9.91 23.25
N LEU A 54 -0.59 -11.03 23.85
CA LEU A 54 -1.24 -12.12 23.13
C LEU A 54 -2.69 -11.79 22.72
N THR A 55 -3.46 -11.18 23.63
CA THR A 55 -4.87 -10.85 23.36
C THR A 55 -5.00 -9.72 22.34
N THR A 56 -4.18 -8.68 22.45
CA THR A 56 -4.18 -7.59 21.48
C THR A 56 -3.70 -8.06 20.11
N TYR A 57 -2.65 -8.87 20.04
CA TYR A 57 -2.19 -9.42 18.76
C TYR A 57 -3.24 -10.32 18.10
N LEU A 58 -3.95 -11.14 18.88
CA LEU A 58 -5.02 -11.98 18.36
C LEU A 58 -6.15 -11.13 17.75
N GLY A 59 -6.60 -10.09 18.48
CA GLY A 59 -7.62 -9.17 18.00
C GLY A 59 -7.21 -8.46 16.71
N ILE A 60 -5.97 -7.94 16.68
CA ILE A 60 -5.42 -7.30 15.48
C ILE A 60 -5.31 -8.31 14.33
N SER A 61 -4.84 -9.54 14.58
CA SER A 61 -4.68 -10.56 13.55
C SER A 61 -6.01 -10.91 12.87
N VAL A 62 -7.10 -11.04 13.64
CA VAL A 62 -8.44 -11.31 13.10
C VAL A 62 -8.90 -10.15 12.19
N ALA A 63 -8.75 -8.91 12.67
CA ALA A 63 -9.11 -7.73 11.88
C ALA A 63 -8.28 -7.62 10.59
N PHE A 64 -6.97 -7.84 10.69
CA PHE A 64 -6.07 -7.74 9.55
C PHE A 64 -6.38 -8.78 8.48
N THR A 65 -6.63 -10.04 8.86
CA THR A 65 -6.97 -11.10 7.88
C THR A 65 -8.25 -10.81 7.10
N ALA A 66 -9.15 -10.01 7.66
CA ALA A 66 -10.44 -9.70 7.05
C ALA A 66 -10.44 -8.39 6.23
N HIS A 67 -9.59 -7.42 6.59
CA HIS A 67 -9.76 -6.04 6.12
C HIS A 67 -8.50 -5.34 5.64
N LEU A 68 -7.30 -5.90 5.83
CA LEU A 68 -6.06 -5.15 5.62
C LEU A 68 -5.12 -5.79 4.61
N SER A 69 -4.48 -4.92 3.83
CA SER A 69 -3.38 -5.24 2.92
C SER A 69 -2.03 -5.35 3.61
N MET A 70 -1.11 -6.02 2.93
CA MET A 70 0.26 -6.19 3.39
C MET A 70 0.98 -4.88 3.74
N HIS A 71 0.73 -3.77 3.02
CA HIS A 71 1.33 -2.48 3.38
C HIS A 71 0.90 -1.96 4.76
N HIS A 72 -0.22 -2.41 5.33
CA HIS A 72 -0.63 -2.05 6.68
C HIS A 72 0.16 -2.78 7.78
N ALA A 73 1.07 -3.69 7.41
CA ALA A 73 1.87 -4.45 8.36
C ALA A 73 2.69 -3.58 9.33
N GLY A 74 2.96 -2.31 9.00
CA GLY A 74 3.59 -1.34 9.90
C GLY A 74 2.84 -1.14 11.23
N ILE A 75 1.53 -1.37 11.28
CA ILE A 75 0.74 -1.29 12.52
C ILE A 75 1.18 -2.39 13.51
N ILE A 76 1.51 -3.60 13.01
CA ILE A 76 1.99 -4.72 13.84
C ILE A 76 3.34 -4.36 14.49
N LEU A 77 4.23 -3.70 13.75
CA LEU A 77 5.46 -3.15 14.30
C LEU A 77 5.17 -2.11 15.39
N GLY A 78 4.32 -1.12 15.09
CA GLY A 78 3.95 -0.09 16.05
C GLY A 78 3.42 -0.69 17.35
N PHE A 79 2.60 -1.74 17.24
CA PHE A 79 2.12 -2.52 18.38
C PHE A 79 3.26 -3.19 19.17
N PHE A 80 4.20 -3.89 18.53
CA PHE A 80 5.32 -4.51 19.25
C PHE A 80 6.23 -3.50 19.93
N ILE A 81 6.49 -2.35 19.29
CA ILE A 81 7.24 -1.24 19.91
C ILE A 81 6.48 -0.73 21.14
N ALA A 82 5.16 -0.57 21.05
CA ALA A 82 4.34 -0.13 22.18
C ALA A 82 4.38 -1.11 23.35
N ILE A 83 4.27 -2.42 23.10
CA ILE A 83 4.42 -3.45 24.14
C ILE A 83 5.80 -3.38 24.80
N LEU A 84 6.87 -3.29 23.99
CA LEU A 84 8.22 -3.16 24.53
C LEU A 84 8.41 -1.89 25.35
N ALA A 85 7.80 -0.77 24.95
CA ALA A 85 7.85 0.47 25.69
C ALA A 85 7.16 0.34 27.06
N ILE A 86 5.97 -0.27 27.10
CA ILE A 86 5.25 -0.58 28.37
C ILE A 86 6.11 -1.48 29.26
N ASP A 87 6.69 -2.54 28.71
CA ASP A 87 7.54 -3.46 29.47
C ASP A 87 8.81 -2.79 30.01
N CYS A 88 9.41 -1.88 29.24
CA CYS A 88 10.57 -1.10 29.67
C CYS A 88 10.26 -0.06 30.75
N ASP A 89 9.01 0.44 30.80
CA ASP A 89 8.54 1.32 31.87
C ASP A 89 8.42 0.58 33.21
N ILE A 90 8.01 -0.70 33.16
CA ILE A 90 8.00 -1.59 34.33
C ILE A 90 9.42 -1.94 34.78
N GLU A 91 10.23 -2.48 33.87
CA GLU A 91 11.62 -2.87 34.15
C GLU A 91 12.45 -2.83 32.87
N LYS A 92 13.49 -1.98 32.85
CA LYS A 92 14.45 -1.89 31.74
C LYS A 92 15.00 -3.27 31.38
N ILE A 93 15.13 -3.51 30.07
CA ILE A 93 15.71 -4.75 29.53
C ILE A 93 17.09 -4.97 30.13
N ASN A 94 17.31 -6.19 30.63
CA ASN A 94 18.54 -6.59 31.29
C ASN A 94 18.89 -8.06 31.05
N SER A 95 20.00 -8.51 31.61
CA SER A 95 20.51 -9.87 31.40
C SER A 95 19.55 -10.98 31.81
N ASN A 96 18.59 -10.71 32.71
CA ASN A 96 17.63 -11.70 33.16
C ASN A 96 16.51 -11.97 32.13
N ASP A 97 16.44 -11.17 31.07
CA ASP A 97 15.53 -11.39 29.94
C ASP A 97 15.95 -12.53 29.04
N TRP A 98 17.23 -12.89 29.11
CA TRP A 98 17.73 -14.03 28.36
C TRP A 98 17.21 -15.33 28.99
N PRO A 99 16.69 -16.26 28.18
CA PRO A 99 16.39 -17.62 28.60
C PRO A 99 17.53 -18.23 29.42
N GLN A 100 17.19 -19.02 30.45
CA GLN A 100 18.17 -19.60 31.37
C GLN A 100 19.29 -20.37 30.66
N TRP A 101 18.96 -21.10 29.59
CA TRP A 101 19.93 -21.87 28.83
C TRP A 101 20.96 -20.99 28.11
N ILE A 102 20.59 -19.78 27.64
CA ILE A 102 21.52 -18.81 27.04
C ILE A 102 22.46 -18.26 28.11
N ARG A 103 21.94 -17.95 29.30
CA ARG A 103 22.77 -17.51 30.43
C ARG A 103 23.77 -18.60 30.84
N ASN A 104 23.32 -19.85 30.89
CA ASN A 104 24.18 -21.00 31.19
C ASN A 104 25.25 -21.21 30.11
N LEU A 105 24.89 -21.07 28.84
CA LEU A 105 25.84 -21.15 27.73
C LEU A 105 26.90 -20.05 27.83
N ASN A 106 26.50 -18.80 28.09
CA ASN A 106 27.42 -17.69 28.30
C ASN A 106 28.40 -17.97 29.45
N ASN A 107 27.92 -18.53 30.57
CA ASN A 107 28.77 -18.93 31.68
C ASN A 107 29.78 -20.01 31.28
N ARG A 108 29.35 -21.05 30.54
CA ARG A 108 30.25 -22.09 30.02
C ARG A 108 31.32 -21.53 29.10
N VAL A 109 30.94 -20.64 28.17
CA VAL A 109 31.87 -19.96 27.27
C VAL A 109 32.86 -19.09 28.05
N MET A 110 32.40 -18.39 29.07
CA MET A 110 33.25 -17.58 29.95
C MET A 110 34.26 -18.42 30.72
N THR A 111 33.88 -19.60 31.20
CA THR A 111 34.80 -20.55 31.86
C THR A 111 35.84 -21.10 30.88
N LEU A 112 35.45 -21.42 29.64
CA LEU A 112 36.35 -22.02 28.64
C LEU A 112 37.36 -21.02 28.05
N LEU A 113 36.91 -19.82 27.71
CA LEU A 113 37.75 -18.83 27.02
C LEU A 113 38.46 -17.88 28.00
N GLY A 114 37.98 -17.78 29.24
CA GLY A 114 38.38 -16.79 30.21
C GLY A 114 37.74 -15.42 29.96
N PRO A 115 37.55 -14.59 31.01
CA PRO A 115 36.72 -13.39 30.97
C PRO A 115 37.17 -12.36 29.93
N LYS A 116 38.49 -12.14 29.79
CA LYS A 116 39.05 -11.18 28.83
C LYS A 116 38.78 -11.54 27.37
N LYS A 117 38.89 -12.83 27.00
CA LYS A 117 38.62 -13.27 25.62
C LYS A 117 37.13 -13.24 25.33
N THR A 118 36.30 -13.71 26.27
CA THR A 118 34.84 -13.66 26.13
C THR A 118 34.32 -12.25 25.93
N GLU A 119 34.80 -11.27 26.71
CA GLU A 119 34.41 -9.87 26.54
C GLU A 119 34.83 -9.32 25.16
N ARG A 120 36.05 -9.66 24.70
CA ARG A 120 36.52 -9.26 23.36
C ARG A 120 35.61 -9.81 22.26
N TYR A 121 35.24 -11.09 22.32
CA TYR A 121 34.32 -11.68 21.34
C TYR A 121 32.92 -11.07 21.41
N LEU A 122 32.37 -10.88 22.61
CA LEU A 122 31.08 -10.22 22.79
C LEU A 122 31.08 -8.80 22.20
N ARG A 123 32.15 -8.03 22.42
CA ARG A 123 32.31 -6.70 21.84
C ARG A 123 32.38 -6.77 20.32
N PHE A 124 33.15 -7.71 19.78
CA PHE A 124 33.22 -7.96 18.34
C PHE A 124 31.84 -8.27 17.74
N PHE A 125 31.08 -9.20 18.33
CA PHE A 125 29.73 -9.53 17.86
C PHE A 125 28.74 -8.37 17.99
N LYS A 126 28.84 -7.54 19.04
CA LYS A 126 28.05 -6.32 19.17
C LYS A 126 28.34 -5.32 18.04
N ILE A 127 29.63 -5.11 17.75
CA ILE A 127 30.06 -4.23 16.65
C ILE A 127 29.56 -4.79 15.31
N LEU A 128 29.72 -6.10 15.09
CA LEU A 128 29.25 -6.77 13.89
C LEU A 128 27.73 -6.63 13.72
N GLY A 129 26.96 -6.85 14.79
CA GLY A 129 25.52 -6.64 14.80
C GLY A 129 25.13 -5.18 14.50
N LEU A 130 25.86 -4.22 15.06
CA LEU A 130 25.67 -2.80 14.78
C LEU A 130 25.95 -2.46 13.31
N ILE A 131 27.03 -3.02 12.72
CA ILE A 131 27.34 -2.87 11.29
C ILE A 131 26.19 -3.39 10.41
N PHE A 132 25.61 -4.55 10.74
CA PHE A 132 24.46 -5.06 10.01
C PHE A 132 23.23 -4.15 10.16
N MET A 133 22.98 -3.59 11.35
CA MET A 133 21.88 -2.65 11.56
C MET A 133 22.08 -1.32 10.81
N LEU A 134 23.32 -0.88 10.58
CA LEU A 134 23.60 0.34 9.81
C LEU A 134 23.10 0.25 8.37
N VAL A 135 22.97 -0.94 7.79
CA VAL A 135 22.39 -1.13 6.46
C VAL A 135 20.92 -0.70 6.45
N SER A 136 20.15 -1.12 7.46
CA SER A 136 18.74 -0.70 7.61
C SER A 136 18.63 0.80 7.85
N VAL A 137 19.48 1.36 8.71
CA VAL A 137 19.53 2.82 8.96
C VAL A 137 19.81 3.59 7.68
N TYR A 138 20.77 3.12 6.87
CA TYR A 138 21.08 3.71 5.57
C TYR A 138 19.88 3.66 4.61
N TRP A 139 19.19 2.53 4.52
CA TRP A 139 17.98 2.41 3.69
C TRP A 139 16.86 3.33 4.15
N THR A 140 16.61 3.44 5.45
CA THR A 140 15.62 4.37 6.00
C THR A 140 16.00 5.81 5.67
N ALA A 141 17.26 6.21 5.91
CA ALA A 141 17.73 7.55 5.57
C ALA A 141 17.58 7.85 4.08
N SER A 142 17.96 6.91 3.21
CA SER A 142 17.83 7.06 1.77
C SER A 142 16.37 7.19 1.31
N ALA A 143 15.47 6.37 1.85
CA ALA A 143 14.04 6.44 1.54
C ALA A 143 13.45 7.77 2.02
N SER A 144 13.77 8.22 3.24
CA SER A 144 13.32 9.52 3.76
C SER A 144 13.86 10.70 2.93
N ILE A 145 15.10 10.63 2.46
CA ILE A 145 15.66 11.65 1.56
C ILE A 145 14.88 11.68 0.24
N CYS A 146 14.49 10.51 -0.29
CA CYS A 146 13.67 10.41 -1.49
C CYS A 146 12.30 11.07 -1.28
N ASP A 147 11.60 10.73 -0.20
CA ASP A 147 10.27 11.27 0.13
C ASP A 147 10.28 12.80 0.36
N ILE A 148 11.39 13.35 0.85
CA ILE A 148 11.55 14.79 1.03
C ILE A 148 11.82 15.49 -0.31
N ARG A 149 12.58 14.84 -1.19
CA ARG A 149 13.06 15.46 -2.45
C ARG A 149 12.07 15.35 -3.60
N TYR A 150 11.24 14.32 -3.60
CA TYR A 150 10.40 13.97 -4.73
C TYR A 150 8.98 13.69 -4.27
N ASP A 151 8.03 13.97 -5.14
CA ASP A 151 6.64 13.64 -4.87
C ASP A 151 6.44 12.12 -4.90
N TYR A 152 6.09 11.56 -3.74
CA TYR A 152 5.71 10.15 -3.62
C TYR A 152 4.33 9.88 -4.25
N SER A 153 3.42 10.85 -4.15
CA SER A 153 2.04 10.78 -4.66
C SER A 153 1.75 11.95 -5.58
N SER A 154 1.00 11.70 -6.66
CA SER A 154 0.56 12.72 -7.60
C SER A 154 -0.59 13.59 -7.10
N SER A 155 -1.19 13.27 -5.95
CA SER A 155 -2.36 13.93 -5.37
C SER A 155 -2.29 15.46 -5.37
N ARG A 156 -1.19 16.03 -4.86
CA ARG A 156 -0.99 17.50 -4.80
C ARG A 156 -0.90 18.12 -6.18
N ALA A 157 -0.16 17.48 -7.08
CA ALA A 157 0.03 17.98 -8.44
C ALA A 157 -1.28 17.92 -9.23
N VAL A 158 -2.06 16.85 -9.08
CA VAL A 158 -3.38 16.71 -9.70
C VAL A 158 -4.37 17.74 -9.15
N ALA A 159 -4.42 17.90 -7.82
CA ALA A 159 -5.25 18.93 -7.20
C ALA A 159 -4.87 20.35 -7.70
N SER A 160 -3.58 20.66 -7.75
CA SER A 160 -3.07 21.93 -8.28
C SER A 160 -3.43 22.13 -9.75
N PHE A 161 -3.29 21.08 -10.58
CA PHE A 161 -3.66 21.10 -12.00
C PHE A 161 -5.14 21.42 -12.18
N ILE A 162 -6.02 20.76 -11.43
CA ILE A 162 -7.47 20.97 -11.50
C ILE A 162 -7.84 22.39 -11.06
N LYS A 163 -7.30 22.86 -9.93
CA LYS A 163 -7.60 24.19 -9.39
C LYS A 163 -7.10 25.31 -10.30
N THR A 164 -5.87 25.19 -10.81
CA THR A 164 -5.25 26.26 -11.61
C THR A 164 -5.92 26.44 -12.96
N ASN A 165 -6.38 25.34 -13.56
CA ASN A 165 -7.07 25.38 -14.85
C ASN A 165 -8.59 25.48 -14.70
N HIS A 166 -9.10 25.69 -13.47
CA HIS A 166 -10.53 25.73 -13.17
C HIS A 166 -11.28 24.55 -13.80
N LEU A 167 -10.93 23.32 -13.44
CA LEU A 167 -11.48 22.11 -14.08
C LEU A 167 -12.53 21.39 -13.23
N GLU A 168 -12.92 21.96 -12.11
CA GLU A 168 -13.81 21.34 -11.12
C GLU A 168 -15.24 21.14 -11.66
N GLN A 169 -15.67 21.97 -12.61
CA GLN A 169 -16.98 21.89 -13.25
C GLN A 169 -17.11 20.78 -14.29
N TYR A 170 -16.00 20.17 -14.72
CA TYR A 170 -16.01 19.14 -15.74
C TYR A 170 -16.28 17.76 -15.15
N ARG A 171 -16.76 16.81 -15.97
CA ARG A 171 -17.03 15.46 -15.52
C ARG A 171 -15.74 14.65 -15.51
N TRP A 172 -15.30 14.29 -14.31
CA TRP A 172 -14.18 13.39 -14.08
C TRP A 172 -14.67 11.98 -13.83
N MET A 173 -14.09 11.00 -14.53
CA MET A 173 -14.35 9.59 -14.29
C MET A 173 -13.04 8.83 -14.08
N ALA A 174 -13.10 7.75 -13.32
CA ALA A 174 -11.96 6.87 -13.09
C ALA A 174 -12.24 5.46 -13.62
N GLY A 175 -11.19 4.77 -14.05
CA GLY A 175 -11.24 3.33 -14.33
C GLY A 175 -11.56 2.52 -13.07
N TRP A 176 -12.13 1.34 -13.25
CA TRP A 176 -12.46 0.38 -12.19
C TRP A 176 -11.58 -0.87 -12.28
N THR A 177 -11.61 -1.73 -11.25
CA THR A 177 -10.79 -2.95 -11.27
C THR A 177 -11.56 -4.10 -11.87
N ARG A 178 -10.98 -4.77 -12.86
CA ARG A 178 -11.44 -6.06 -13.38
C ARG A 178 -10.62 -7.18 -12.78
N VAL A 179 -11.29 -8.21 -12.28
CA VAL A 179 -10.65 -9.38 -11.70
C VAL A 179 -11.02 -10.60 -12.54
N SER A 180 -10.00 -11.26 -13.09
CA SER A 180 -10.18 -12.51 -13.85
C SER A 180 -9.90 -13.74 -12.98
N LYS A 181 -10.47 -14.89 -13.34
CA LYS A 181 -10.14 -16.18 -12.70
C LYS A 181 -8.65 -16.50 -12.73
N ASN A 182 -7.92 -16.02 -13.76
CA ASN A 182 -6.48 -16.25 -13.89
C ASN A 182 -5.69 -15.43 -12.86
N ASP A 183 -6.12 -14.21 -12.56
CA ASP A 183 -5.48 -13.35 -11.55
C ASP A 183 -5.76 -13.83 -10.13
N THR A 184 -6.90 -14.49 -9.92
CA THR A 184 -7.35 -14.99 -8.61
C THR A 184 -7.36 -16.51 -8.50
N ALA A 185 -6.49 -17.19 -9.25
CA ALA A 185 -6.38 -18.65 -9.21
C ALA A 185 -6.23 -19.21 -7.79
N SER A 186 -5.78 -18.38 -6.83
CA SER A 186 -5.66 -18.67 -5.40
C SER A 186 -6.91 -18.45 -4.53
N ASN A 187 -7.94 -17.71 -4.97
CA ASN A 187 -9.08 -17.33 -4.11
C ASN A 187 -10.39 -18.02 -4.55
N PRO A 188 -10.80 -19.11 -3.85
CA PRO A 188 -11.99 -19.90 -4.21
C PRO A 188 -13.31 -19.13 -4.10
N GLU A 189 -13.42 -18.15 -3.21
CA GLU A 189 -14.66 -17.40 -3.02
C GLU A 189 -14.94 -16.45 -4.18
N ILE A 190 -13.89 -15.86 -4.77
CA ILE A 190 -14.02 -15.04 -5.97
C ILE A 190 -14.42 -15.88 -7.15
N ASN A 191 -13.80 -17.05 -7.32
CA ASN A 191 -14.11 -17.95 -8.41
C ASN A 191 -15.59 -18.38 -8.35
N LYS A 192 -16.12 -18.66 -7.15
CA LYS A 192 -17.56 -18.91 -6.94
C LYS A 192 -18.44 -17.74 -7.34
N ILE A 193 -18.00 -16.50 -7.14
CA ILE A 193 -18.76 -15.31 -7.54
C ILE A 193 -18.72 -15.15 -9.07
N ILE A 194 -17.56 -15.33 -9.71
CA ILE A 194 -17.43 -15.31 -11.18
C ILE A 194 -18.29 -16.42 -11.80
N ASP A 195 -18.31 -17.62 -11.21
CA ASP A 195 -19.12 -18.76 -11.66
C ASP A 195 -20.64 -18.49 -11.58
N LYS A 196 -21.10 -17.54 -10.75
CA LYS A 196 -22.52 -17.14 -10.67
C LYS A 196 -22.97 -16.27 -11.86
N GLY A 197 -22.06 -15.83 -12.74
CA GLY A 197 -22.35 -14.92 -13.86
C GLY A 197 -21.95 -13.48 -13.54
N GLY A 198 -22.49 -12.50 -14.28
CA GLY A 198 -22.11 -11.08 -14.12
C GLY A 198 -20.93 -10.62 -14.99
N TYR A 199 -20.85 -11.18 -16.20
CA TYR A 199 -19.75 -11.04 -17.15
C TYR A 199 -19.28 -9.60 -17.40
N CYS A 200 -17.96 -9.43 -17.38
CA CYS A 200 -17.28 -8.20 -17.73
C CYS A 200 -16.66 -8.23 -19.14
N GLY A 201 -17.51 -8.15 -20.16
CA GLY A 201 -17.09 -8.17 -21.57
C GLY A 201 -16.48 -9.51 -22.06
N GLY A 202 -16.36 -10.53 -21.21
CA GLY A 202 -15.82 -11.87 -21.50
C GLY A 202 -16.30 -12.94 -20.49
N THR A 203 -15.87 -14.21 -20.61
CA THR A 203 -16.50 -15.37 -19.93
C THR A 203 -15.95 -15.75 -18.54
N ASP A 204 -14.89 -15.13 -18.02
CA ASP A 204 -14.21 -15.58 -16.78
C ASP A 204 -13.71 -14.43 -15.90
N CYS A 205 -14.54 -13.40 -15.75
CA CYS A 205 -14.16 -12.20 -15.02
C CYS A 205 -15.35 -11.51 -14.37
N ILE A 206 -15.05 -10.63 -13.40
CA ILE A 206 -16.01 -9.72 -12.76
C ILE A 206 -15.46 -8.29 -12.64
N ASP A 207 -16.34 -7.29 -12.77
CA ASP A 207 -16.01 -5.88 -12.58
C ASP A 207 -16.31 -5.41 -11.15
N TYR A 208 -15.30 -4.86 -10.48
CA TYR A 208 -15.41 -4.20 -9.19
C TYR A 208 -15.50 -2.69 -9.37
N THR A 209 -16.70 -2.18 -9.60
CA THR A 209 -16.99 -0.74 -9.69
C THR A 209 -16.80 0.00 -8.36
N SER A 210 -16.71 -0.75 -7.26
CA SER A 210 -16.29 -0.27 -5.94
C SER A 210 -14.79 0.02 -5.83
N TRP A 211 -13.97 -0.50 -6.75
CA TRP A 211 -12.50 -0.41 -6.70
C TRP A 211 -12.03 0.39 -7.92
N TYR A 212 -11.82 1.69 -7.75
CA TYR A 212 -11.44 2.59 -8.83
C TYR A 212 -10.06 3.22 -8.60
N GLY A 213 -9.51 3.83 -9.65
CA GLY A 213 -8.19 4.48 -9.64
C GLY A 213 -8.03 5.47 -8.48
N SER A 214 -6.85 5.48 -7.86
CA SER A 214 -6.63 6.25 -6.63
C SER A 214 -6.36 7.74 -6.87
N THR A 215 -5.96 8.15 -8.07
CA THR A 215 -5.47 9.52 -8.33
C THR A 215 -6.45 10.60 -7.86
N LEU A 216 -7.72 10.49 -8.26
CA LEU A 216 -8.76 11.46 -7.87
C LEU A 216 -9.21 11.31 -6.41
N ILE A 217 -9.16 10.09 -5.87
CA ILE A 217 -9.45 9.83 -4.44
C ILE A 217 -8.39 10.49 -3.57
N ASP A 218 -7.12 10.27 -3.90
CA ASP A 218 -5.98 10.79 -3.17
C ASP A 218 -5.94 12.33 -3.23
N SER A 219 -6.54 12.91 -4.28
CA SER A 219 -6.71 14.35 -4.46
C SER A 219 -7.99 14.90 -3.81
N ALA A 220 -8.93 14.05 -3.37
CA ALA A 220 -10.21 14.47 -2.80
C ALA A 220 -10.10 15.43 -1.59
N PRO A 221 -9.11 15.32 -0.68
CA PRO A 221 -8.97 16.25 0.44
C PRO A 221 -8.75 17.72 0.06
N TYR A 222 -8.42 18.02 -1.21
CA TYR A 222 -8.21 19.39 -1.69
C TYR A 222 -9.48 20.04 -2.27
N PHE A 223 -10.62 19.34 -2.21
CA PHE A 223 -11.90 19.78 -2.77
C PHE A 223 -13.02 19.67 -1.74
N ASP A 224 -14.04 20.52 -1.88
CA ASP A 224 -15.20 20.53 -0.96
C ASP A 224 -16.16 19.35 -1.20
N HIS A 225 -16.03 18.68 -2.35
CA HIS A 225 -16.84 17.53 -2.76
C HIS A 225 -16.02 16.58 -3.65
N THR A 226 -16.52 15.36 -3.85
CA THR A 226 -15.90 14.43 -4.79
C THR A 226 -16.09 14.91 -6.22
N LEU A 227 -14.99 15.04 -6.97
CA LEU A 227 -15.03 15.34 -8.40
C LEU A 227 -15.37 14.11 -9.25
N LEU A 228 -15.26 12.92 -8.65
CA LEU A 228 -15.45 11.65 -9.35
C LEU A 228 -16.94 11.39 -9.62
N ALA A 229 -17.35 11.49 -10.88
CA ALA A 229 -18.73 11.30 -11.30
C ALA A 229 -19.20 9.85 -11.15
N ASN A 230 -18.32 8.88 -11.35
CA ASN A 230 -18.60 7.46 -11.13
C ASN A 230 -18.18 6.97 -9.73
N ALA A 231 -18.16 7.86 -8.74
CA ALA A 231 -17.89 7.51 -7.35
C ALA A 231 -18.87 6.44 -6.85
N TYR A 232 -18.32 5.33 -6.36
CA TYR A 232 -19.11 4.22 -5.83
C TYR A 232 -19.98 4.69 -4.67
N LYS A 233 -21.32 4.65 -4.85
CA LYS A 233 -22.31 5.15 -3.88
C LYS A 233 -22.05 6.60 -3.43
N GLY A 234 -21.46 7.43 -4.30
CA GLY A 234 -21.13 8.84 -4.02
C GLY A 234 -20.01 9.05 -2.99
N ARG A 235 -19.20 8.02 -2.71
CA ARG A 235 -18.12 8.10 -1.72
C ARG A 235 -16.89 8.81 -2.29
N SER A 236 -16.19 9.56 -1.43
CA SER A 236 -14.90 10.20 -1.74
C SER A 236 -13.69 9.31 -1.50
N TYR A 237 -13.89 8.01 -1.24
CA TYR A 237 -12.85 7.05 -0.91
C TYR A 237 -13.15 5.69 -1.55
N SER A 238 -12.09 4.94 -1.90
CA SER A 238 -12.24 3.57 -2.37
C SER A 238 -12.80 2.71 -1.25
N SER A 239 -13.96 2.09 -1.49
CA SER A 239 -14.63 1.32 -0.45
C SER A 239 -14.01 -0.04 -0.23
N TRP A 240 -13.28 -0.54 -1.22
CA TRP A 240 -12.81 -1.93 -1.30
C TRP A 240 -13.92 -2.95 -1.03
N GLU A 241 -15.19 -2.56 -1.21
CA GLU A 241 -16.33 -3.43 -0.98
C GLU A 241 -16.30 -4.59 -1.97
N TRP A 242 -16.46 -5.79 -1.44
CA TRP A 242 -16.54 -7.00 -2.21
C TRP A 242 -17.82 -7.05 -3.03
N CYS A 243 -17.73 -7.61 -4.24
CA CYS A 243 -18.86 -7.80 -5.11
C CYS A 243 -19.72 -8.96 -4.58
N VAL A 244 -20.84 -8.63 -3.93
CA VAL A 244 -21.80 -9.62 -3.44
C VAL A 244 -22.79 -10.03 -4.53
N ASP A 245 -23.21 -9.05 -5.33
CA ASP A 245 -24.06 -9.25 -6.51
C ASP A 245 -23.22 -9.05 -7.78
N PRO A 246 -22.94 -10.12 -8.53
CA PRO A 246 -22.05 -10.03 -9.68
C PRO A 246 -22.63 -9.20 -10.84
N TYR A 247 -23.93 -8.89 -10.82
CA TYR A 247 -24.56 -8.03 -11.84
C TYR A 247 -24.54 -6.54 -11.49
N ALA A 248 -24.15 -6.17 -10.26
CA ALA A 248 -24.11 -4.77 -9.83
C ALA A 248 -23.13 -3.95 -10.70
N GLY A 249 -21.92 -4.48 -10.93
CA GLY A 249 -20.92 -3.81 -11.77
C GLY A 249 -21.40 -3.62 -13.21
N LYS A 250 -22.10 -4.61 -13.78
CA LYS A 250 -22.69 -4.50 -15.12
C LYS A 250 -23.70 -3.35 -15.19
N LYS A 251 -24.59 -3.23 -14.20
CA LYS A 251 -25.59 -2.15 -14.13
C LYS A 251 -24.94 -0.77 -14.00
N ASP A 252 -23.89 -0.67 -13.19
CA ASP A 252 -23.12 0.57 -13.03
C ASP A 252 -22.49 0.98 -14.37
N ILE A 253 -21.85 0.05 -15.07
CA ILE A 253 -21.22 0.29 -16.38
C ILE A 253 -22.25 0.69 -17.45
N GLU A 254 -23.41 0.00 -17.50
CA GLU A 254 -24.52 0.39 -18.41
C GLU A 254 -25.02 1.81 -18.12
N THR A 255 -25.07 2.19 -16.84
CA THR A 255 -25.43 3.55 -16.43
C THR A 255 -24.37 4.55 -16.89
N TRP A 256 -23.09 4.28 -16.66
CA TRP A 256 -21.98 5.16 -17.08
C TRP A 256 -21.90 5.34 -18.59
N LYS A 257 -22.16 4.27 -19.34
CA LYS A 257 -22.27 4.31 -20.80
C LYS A 257 -23.35 5.27 -21.28
N SER A 258 -24.48 5.33 -20.58
CA SER A 258 -25.59 6.24 -20.93
C SER A 258 -25.25 7.73 -20.76
N TRP A 259 -24.19 8.05 -20.01
CA TRP A 259 -23.78 9.43 -19.75
C TRP A 259 -22.96 10.05 -20.90
N GLY A 260 -22.53 9.23 -21.86
CA GLY A 260 -21.59 9.63 -22.91
C GLY A 260 -20.16 9.83 -22.40
N GLU A 261 -19.28 10.30 -23.28
CA GLU A 261 -17.85 10.48 -23.02
C GLU A 261 -17.58 11.59 -21.98
N PRO A 262 -16.86 11.33 -20.88
CA PRO A 262 -16.46 12.37 -19.91
C PRO A 262 -15.40 13.31 -20.50
N GLU A 263 -15.23 14.48 -19.89
CA GLU A 263 -14.15 15.40 -20.26
C GLU A 263 -12.78 14.89 -19.80
N PHE A 264 -12.74 14.27 -18.62
CA PHE A 264 -11.52 13.75 -18.02
C PHE A 264 -11.68 12.29 -17.58
N TYR A 265 -10.67 11.49 -17.88
CA TYR A 265 -10.66 10.07 -17.56
C TYR A 265 -9.32 9.62 -16.94
N ASP A 266 -9.36 9.25 -15.67
CA ASP A 266 -8.23 8.76 -14.87
C ASP A 266 -8.13 7.24 -14.95
N THR A 267 -7.15 6.72 -15.69
CA THR A 267 -6.98 5.26 -15.85
C THR A 267 -5.54 4.86 -16.15
N LEU A 268 -5.10 3.74 -15.54
CA LEU A 268 -3.78 3.12 -15.68
C LEU A 268 -3.57 2.36 -17.01
N TYR A 269 -4.29 2.73 -18.07
CA TYR A 269 -4.26 2.07 -19.40
C TYR A 269 -4.65 0.60 -19.35
N GLN A 270 -5.90 0.32 -18.96
CA GLN A 270 -6.54 -0.94 -19.35
C GLN A 270 -7.47 -0.66 -20.56
N PRO A 271 -7.22 -1.25 -21.74
CA PRO A 271 -7.94 -0.91 -22.96
C PRO A 271 -9.44 -1.22 -22.90
N PHE A 272 -9.86 -2.13 -22.03
CA PHE A 272 -11.25 -2.57 -21.94
C PHE A 272 -12.21 -1.47 -21.44
N PHE A 273 -11.71 -0.45 -20.73
CA PHE A 273 -12.57 0.64 -20.26
C PHE A 273 -13.24 1.38 -21.43
N PHE A 274 -12.44 1.72 -22.45
CA PHE A 274 -12.94 2.40 -23.65
C PHE A 274 -13.91 1.50 -24.42
N SER A 275 -13.59 0.20 -24.59
CA SER A 275 -14.47 -0.72 -25.30
C SER A 275 -15.81 -0.93 -24.60
N ASP A 276 -15.81 -1.08 -23.29
CA ASP A 276 -17.01 -1.47 -22.53
C ASP A 276 -17.96 -0.28 -22.36
N LEU A 277 -17.40 0.91 -22.13
CA LEU A 277 -18.15 2.17 -22.15
C LEU A 277 -18.53 2.60 -23.58
N GLY A 278 -17.86 2.06 -24.60
CA GLY A 278 -18.08 2.43 -26.00
C GLY A 278 -17.53 3.81 -26.35
N TYR A 279 -16.48 4.25 -25.66
CA TYR A 279 -15.79 5.51 -25.92
C TYR A 279 -14.71 5.33 -26.98
N ASP A 280 -14.53 6.32 -27.85
CA ASP A 280 -13.45 6.31 -28.84
C ASP A 280 -12.17 6.85 -28.20
N ARG A 281 -11.14 6.00 -28.09
CA ARG A 281 -9.83 6.40 -27.58
C ARG A 281 -9.23 7.56 -28.37
N ASN A 282 -9.54 7.72 -29.65
CA ASN A 282 -9.03 8.80 -30.50
C ASN A 282 -9.61 10.18 -30.12
N HIS A 283 -10.72 10.22 -29.38
CA HIS A 283 -11.29 11.47 -28.87
C HIS A 283 -10.52 12.04 -27.67
N TYR A 284 -9.47 11.35 -27.20
CA TYR A 284 -8.73 11.75 -26.00
C TYR A 284 -7.24 11.93 -26.27
N THR A 285 -6.69 12.97 -25.66
CA THR A 285 -5.26 13.22 -25.55
C THR A 285 -4.80 12.82 -24.16
N LYS A 286 -3.73 12.03 -24.10
CA LYS A 286 -3.12 11.62 -22.83
C LYS A 286 -2.14 12.68 -22.39
N ILE A 287 -2.36 13.27 -21.22
CA ILE A 287 -1.45 14.26 -20.64
C ILE A 287 -0.75 13.68 -19.42
N LYS A 288 0.50 14.09 -19.22
CA LYS A 288 1.27 13.78 -18.02
C LYS A 288 1.17 14.95 -17.04
N ILE A 289 0.60 14.70 -15.87
CA ILE A 289 0.39 15.73 -14.84
C ILE A 289 1.57 15.80 -13.88
N ALA A 290 2.12 14.65 -13.49
CA ALA A 290 3.20 14.59 -12.51
C ALA A 290 4.14 13.42 -12.78
N GLU A 291 5.37 13.57 -12.30
CA GLU A 291 6.32 12.48 -12.10
C GLU A 291 6.35 12.14 -10.61
N THR A 292 6.30 10.85 -10.30
CA THR A 292 6.43 10.38 -8.93
C THR A 292 7.67 9.53 -8.77
N LYS A 293 8.23 9.50 -7.56
CA LYS A 293 9.34 8.60 -7.23
C LYS A 293 9.01 7.80 -5.99
N THR A 294 8.89 6.48 -6.16
CA THR A 294 8.65 5.55 -5.06
C THR A 294 10.00 5.00 -4.59
N PRO A 295 10.41 5.25 -3.34
CA PRO A 295 11.65 4.70 -2.82
C PRO A 295 11.57 3.20 -2.59
N TRP A 296 12.66 2.52 -2.88
CA TRP A 296 12.92 1.15 -2.45
C TRP A 296 14.36 1.05 -1.96
N LYS A 297 14.52 0.95 -0.64
CA LYS A 297 15.84 0.93 0.03
C LYS A 297 16.68 2.15 -0.38
N SER A 298 17.77 1.94 -1.12
CA SER A 298 18.65 3.00 -1.62
C SER A 298 18.44 3.37 -3.08
N THR A 299 17.39 2.83 -3.70
CA THR A 299 16.99 3.09 -5.08
C THR A 299 15.59 3.64 -5.12
N TRP A 300 15.11 4.04 -6.29
CA TRP A 300 13.72 4.45 -6.50
C TRP A 300 13.25 3.98 -7.87
N SER A 301 11.95 3.83 -8.02
CA SER A 301 11.28 3.68 -9.30
C SER A 301 10.58 4.98 -9.66
N GLU A 302 10.59 5.31 -10.95
CA GLU A 302 9.88 6.47 -11.47
C GLU A 302 8.49 6.05 -11.93
N GLY A 303 7.50 6.85 -11.56
CA GLY A 303 6.13 6.75 -12.01
C GLY A 303 5.69 8.04 -12.69
N ALA A 304 4.59 7.96 -13.41
CA ALA A 304 3.92 9.13 -13.96
C ALA A 304 2.43 9.05 -13.64
N CYS A 305 1.86 10.18 -13.27
CA CYS A 305 0.41 10.33 -13.25
C CYS A 305 -0.03 10.92 -14.58
N GLU A 306 -0.85 10.16 -15.29
CA GLU A 306 -1.32 10.52 -16.62
C GLU A 306 -2.85 10.44 -16.65
N ILE A 307 -3.47 11.44 -17.27
CA ILE A 307 -4.93 11.54 -17.40
C ILE A 307 -5.29 11.70 -18.86
N TYR A 308 -6.40 11.09 -19.28
CA TYR A 308 -6.96 11.28 -20.60
C TYR A 308 -7.91 12.47 -20.56
N VAL A 309 -7.69 13.43 -21.47
CA VAL A 309 -8.51 14.62 -21.62
C VAL A 309 -9.15 14.60 -22.99
N ARG A 310 -10.45 14.84 -23.07
CA ARG A 310 -11.16 14.89 -24.36
C ARG A 310 -10.58 16.03 -25.22
N ASN A 311 -10.41 15.78 -26.51
CA ASN A 311 -9.62 16.66 -27.40
C ASN A 311 -10.17 18.09 -27.45
N ASP A 312 -11.49 18.27 -27.41
CA ASP A 312 -12.14 19.59 -27.34
C ASP A 312 -11.72 20.37 -26.08
N ILE A 313 -11.62 19.71 -24.93
CA ILE A 313 -11.17 20.33 -23.68
C ILE A 313 -9.66 20.58 -23.72
N TYR A 314 -8.89 19.61 -24.22
CA TYR A 314 -7.45 19.75 -24.35
C TYR A 314 -7.08 20.96 -25.22
N GLU A 315 -7.70 21.12 -26.39
CA GLU A 315 -7.42 22.22 -27.31
C GLU A 315 -7.97 23.57 -26.82
N ASN A 316 -9.20 23.61 -26.30
CA ASN A 316 -9.87 24.88 -26.01
C ASN A 316 -9.70 25.39 -24.57
N VAL A 317 -9.29 24.53 -23.64
CA VAL A 317 -9.15 24.89 -22.21
C VAL A 317 -7.70 24.81 -21.78
N LEU A 318 -7.00 23.71 -22.11
CA LEU A 318 -5.62 23.49 -21.66
C LEU A 318 -4.58 24.11 -22.61
N HIS A 319 -4.86 24.15 -23.91
CA HIS A 319 -3.96 24.65 -24.95
C HIS A 319 -4.54 25.78 -25.80
N SER A 320 -5.54 26.49 -25.27
CA SER A 320 -6.01 27.71 -25.91
C SER A 320 -4.85 28.70 -26.02
N PRO A 321 -4.64 29.36 -27.18
CA PRO A 321 -3.65 30.42 -27.28
C PRO A 321 -4.02 31.55 -26.30
N ASP A 322 -3.29 31.60 -25.18
CA ASP A 322 -3.43 32.51 -24.03
C ASP A 322 -4.72 32.37 -23.18
N PRO A 323 -4.65 31.70 -22.01
CA PRO A 323 -5.65 31.89 -20.96
C PRO A 323 -5.31 33.04 -19.98
N GLY A 324 -4.17 33.72 -20.13
CA GLY A 324 -3.77 34.81 -19.24
C GLY A 324 -3.52 34.37 -17.78
N ILE A 325 -3.08 33.13 -17.57
CA ILE A 325 -2.81 32.58 -16.23
C ILE A 325 -1.40 32.99 -15.81
N ASP A 326 -1.31 33.88 -14.82
CA ASP A 326 -0.08 34.17 -14.09
C ASP A 326 0.23 33.01 -13.14
N TRP A 327 1.26 32.23 -13.46
CA TRP A 327 1.76 31.20 -12.57
C TRP A 327 2.51 31.83 -11.39
N PRO A 328 2.38 31.31 -10.15
CA PRO A 328 3.03 31.89 -8.97
C PRO A 328 4.56 31.95 -9.03
N ASP A 329 5.17 31.14 -9.91
CA ASP A 329 6.60 31.11 -10.18
C ASP A 329 7.02 31.99 -11.38
N GLY A 330 6.07 32.69 -12.01
CA GLY A 330 6.29 33.54 -13.19
C GLY A 330 6.65 32.76 -14.47
N ALA A 331 6.47 31.44 -14.50
CA ALA A 331 6.82 30.64 -15.67
C ALA A 331 5.74 30.71 -16.75
N THR A 332 6.10 31.20 -17.95
CA THR A 332 5.32 30.94 -19.16
C THR A 332 5.65 29.55 -19.68
N ARG A 333 4.67 28.63 -19.66
CA ARG A 333 4.80 27.29 -20.26
C ARG A 333 3.86 27.22 -21.46
N ARG A 334 4.35 26.68 -22.58
CA ARG A 334 3.60 26.48 -23.84
C ARG A 334 2.94 25.12 -23.88
#